data_AF-A0A8S0XF66-F1
#
_entry.id   AF-A0A8S0XF66-F1
#
_cell.length_a   1.000
_cell.length_b   1.000
_cell.length_c   1.000
_cell.angle_alpha   90.00
_cell.angle_beta   90.00
_cell.angle_gamma   90.00
#
_symmetry.space_group_name_H-M   'P 1'
#
loop_
_entity.id
_entity.type
_entity.pdbx_description
1 polymer ?
#
loop_
_entity_poly.entity_id
_entity_poly.type
_entity_poly.pdbx_seq_one_letter_code
_entity_poly.pdbx_strand_id
1 'polypeptide(L)'
;MFAIKVFTIILSAFSVTASSIPAKKHADLHWIPTWTNMPQLVEPNNLPPAPFLSSNAVFRDTTLRQTLHMSVGAEKIRIVFSNTFGGSELPITLANVALPIGGRAGVSGILASPIVPITFNGGATSVTIPQGKTITSDELAFPIQPQQMITVTMYLQQGQSGNNIDGHPGSRTTSWMQQGNHATSTTLSGTSVVHWYLLSSVEALVPLDYRSLIVLGDSITDGRGSDNDANNRWPDLLLARLQKNGLTNIAVCNQAAGGNRVLADGLGPSLLSRYKRDALDQPGVKWILIFEGVNDLGTGAANSDTQTQIANRLIAAFEQIAADAKAKGVKVFGATITAFSAPGGASQQGYSDPTREAARQTVNNWILTSGTYDAVIDFDKFLRDPSTPSQLAQQYHGGDYLHPNVAGYQHLADMFPLEIFNDSPPVPTTPGTTLPPVTVVPPPPPSTTTTTASGPTQTRYGQCGGQGYNGPKACASPYTCQVLNDWYSQCL
;
A
#
# COMPACT_ATOMS: atom_id res chain seq x y z
N MET A 1 55.26 -51.08 31.69
CA MET A 1 55.60 -49.72 31.21
C MET A 1 54.46 -49.25 30.31
N PHE A 2 53.42 -48.62 30.86
CA PHE A 2 52.39 -47.92 30.08
C PHE A 2 51.94 -46.71 30.91
N ALA A 3 52.23 -45.52 30.40
CA ALA A 3 52.00 -44.25 31.05
C ALA A 3 50.57 -43.76 30.79
N ILE A 4 49.84 -43.44 31.85
CA ILE A 4 48.54 -42.78 31.79
C ILE A 4 48.79 -41.28 31.63
N LYS A 5 48.45 -40.71 30.47
CA LYS A 5 48.44 -39.26 30.25
C LYS A 5 47.09 -38.70 30.70
N VAL A 6 47.09 -37.92 31.78
CA VAL A 6 45.96 -37.08 32.21
C VAL A 6 45.98 -35.81 31.36
N PHE A 7 44.91 -35.56 30.61
CA PHE A 7 44.71 -34.30 29.88
C PHE A 7 43.91 -33.34 30.77
N THR A 8 44.54 -32.26 31.22
CA THR A 8 43.87 -31.15 31.90
C THR A 8 43.19 -30.27 30.86
N ILE A 9 41.86 -30.23 30.87
CA ILE A 9 41.06 -29.30 30.06
C ILE A 9 41.06 -27.94 30.78
N ILE A 10 41.73 -26.95 30.21
CA ILE A 10 41.64 -25.55 30.65
C ILE A 10 40.37 -24.96 30.03
N LEU A 11 39.35 -24.70 30.87
CA LEU A 11 38.15 -23.97 30.47
C LEU A 11 38.50 -22.47 30.40
N SER A 12 38.75 -21.95 29.20
CA SER A 12 38.87 -20.51 28.96
C SER A 12 37.47 -19.88 28.97
N ALA A 13 37.13 -19.18 30.04
CA ALA A 13 35.91 -18.37 30.12
C ALA A 13 36.02 -17.17 29.16
N PHE A 14 35.34 -17.24 28.02
CA PHE A 14 35.07 -16.05 27.20
C PHE A 14 33.95 -15.25 27.86
N SER A 15 34.32 -14.17 28.54
CA SER A 15 33.35 -13.13 28.94
C SER A 15 32.86 -12.43 27.66
N VAL A 16 31.68 -12.82 27.20
CA VAL A 16 30.94 -12.04 26.20
C VAL A 16 30.42 -10.79 26.90
N THR A 17 31.15 -9.69 26.79
CA THR A 17 30.62 -8.38 27.14
C THR A 17 29.53 -8.04 26.12
N ALA A 18 28.27 -8.23 26.51
CA ALA A 18 27.14 -7.68 25.78
C ALA A 18 27.32 -6.16 25.74
N SER A 19 27.68 -5.62 24.57
CA SER A 19 27.59 -4.18 24.34
C SER A 19 26.11 -3.80 24.42
N SER A 20 25.71 -3.24 25.56
CA SER A 20 24.42 -2.60 25.71
C SER A 20 24.37 -1.41 24.75
N ILE A 21 23.64 -1.57 23.65
CA ILE A 21 23.22 -0.43 22.83
C ILE A 21 22.47 0.52 23.78
N PRO A 22 22.85 1.80 23.90
CA PRO A 22 22.13 2.72 24.77
C PRO A 22 20.66 2.75 24.34
N ALA A 23 19.74 2.45 25.26
CA ALA A 23 18.34 2.70 25.02
C ALA A 23 18.17 4.20 24.72
N LYS A 24 17.81 4.56 23.48
CA LYS A 24 17.49 5.94 23.11
C LYS A 24 16.38 6.43 24.06
N LYS A 25 16.53 7.62 24.63
CA LYS A 25 15.54 8.17 25.57
C LYS A 25 14.21 8.38 24.84
N HIS A 26 13.09 8.31 25.55
CA HIS A 26 11.75 8.59 24.99
C HIS A 26 11.64 9.94 24.25
N ALA A 27 12.55 10.88 24.52
CA ALA A 27 12.66 12.17 23.83
C ALA A 27 13.09 12.08 22.34
N ASP A 28 13.58 10.92 21.88
CA ASP A 28 14.04 10.68 20.51
C ASP A 28 13.07 9.79 19.70
N LEU A 29 11.85 9.59 20.22
CA LEU A 29 10.81 8.77 19.59
C LEU A 29 9.59 9.63 19.22
N HIS A 30 8.88 9.22 18.19
CA HIS A 30 7.60 9.82 17.82
C HIS A 30 6.65 8.76 17.24
N TRP A 31 5.37 9.08 17.20
CA TRP A 31 4.34 8.25 16.60
C TRP A 31 4.30 8.48 15.09
N ILE A 32 4.21 7.41 14.32
CA ILE A 32 3.86 7.44 12.89
C ILE A 32 2.85 6.34 12.59
N PRO A 33 1.93 6.50 11.61
CA PRO A 33 1.11 5.38 11.16
C PRO A 33 2.00 4.31 10.51
N THR A 34 1.77 3.06 10.91
CA THR A 34 2.31 1.84 10.26
C THR A 34 1.21 1.08 9.51
N TRP A 35 -0.05 1.44 9.71
CA TRP A 35 -1.17 0.99 8.88
C TRP A 35 -2.27 2.05 8.94
N THR A 36 -2.96 2.26 7.83
CA THR A 36 -4.13 3.13 7.74
C THR A 36 -5.19 2.49 6.86
N ASN A 37 -6.42 2.94 7.02
CA ASN A 37 -7.43 2.91 5.96
C ASN A 37 -8.09 4.29 5.86
N MET A 38 -8.78 4.55 4.75
CA MET A 38 -9.65 5.72 4.67
C MET A 38 -11.01 5.40 5.29
N PRO A 39 -11.39 6.02 6.43
CA PRO A 39 -12.71 5.80 7.01
C PRO A 39 -13.79 6.43 6.14
N GLN A 40 -14.85 5.69 5.86
CA GLN A 40 -16.07 6.17 5.19
C GLN A 40 -17.33 5.66 5.89
N LEU A 41 -18.45 6.32 5.59
CA LEU A 41 -19.77 5.76 5.86
C LEU A 41 -19.92 4.46 5.08
N VAL A 42 -20.31 3.38 5.78
CA VAL A 42 -20.57 2.10 5.14
C VAL A 42 -21.90 2.15 4.40
N GLU A 43 -21.86 1.86 3.11
CA GLU A 43 -23.05 1.76 2.26
C GLU A 43 -23.89 0.53 2.63
N PRO A 44 -25.23 0.54 2.39
CA PRO A 44 -26.11 -0.55 2.79
C PRO A 44 -25.68 -1.95 2.35
N ASN A 45 -25.12 -2.09 1.15
CA ASN A 45 -24.68 -3.38 0.61
C ASN A 45 -23.36 -3.89 1.22
N ASN A 46 -22.64 -3.03 1.95
CA ASN A 46 -21.36 -3.33 2.60
C ASN A 46 -21.50 -3.39 4.13
N LEU A 47 -22.72 -3.22 4.65
CA LEU A 47 -23.03 -3.47 6.05
C LEU A 47 -22.80 -4.94 6.40
N PRO A 48 -22.47 -5.25 7.67
CA PRO A 48 -22.33 -6.63 8.08
C PRO A 48 -23.62 -7.43 7.82
N PRO A 49 -23.55 -8.71 7.41
CA PRO A 49 -24.74 -9.52 7.18
C PRO A 49 -25.47 -9.86 8.48
N ALA A 50 -26.69 -10.38 8.36
CA ALA A 50 -27.38 -11.01 9.49
C ALA A 50 -26.51 -12.14 10.11
N PRO A 51 -26.56 -12.36 11.44
CA PRO A 51 -27.38 -11.68 12.45
C PRO A 51 -26.78 -10.36 12.99
N PHE A 52 -25.69 -9.87 12.41
CA PHE A 52 -24.91 -8.73 12.92
C PHE A 52 -25.46 -7.37 12.49
N LEU A 53 -26.53 -7.36 11.70
CA LEU A 53 -27.30 -6.20 11.27
C LEU A 53 -28.78 -6.45 11.56
N SER A 54 -29.42 -5.49 12.21
CA SER A 54 -30.87 -5.43 12.39
C SER A 54 -31.44 -4.14 11.77
N SER A 55 -32.74 -3.90 11.97
CA SER A 55 -33.39 -2.67 11.51
C SER A 55 -32.90 -1.41 12.23
N ASN A 56 -32.28 -1.55 13.41
CA ASN A 56 -31.94 -0.41 14.27
C ASN A 56 -30.62 -0.58 15.03
N ALA A 57 -29.80 -1.59 14.71
CA ALA A 57 -28.52 -1.80 15.36
C ALA A 57 -27.57 -2.59 14.47
N VAL A 58 -26.27 -2.36 14.69
CA VAL A 58 -25.17 -3.07 14.05
C VAL A 58 -24.22 -3.60 15.12
N PHE A 59 -23.72 -4.83 14.92
CA PHE A 59 -22.76 -5.52 15.79
C PHE A 59 -23.20 -5.67 17.26
N ARG A 60 -24.50 -5.78 17.53
CA ARG A 60 -24.98 -6.09 18.87
C ARG A 60 -24.55 -7.50 19.27
N ASP A 61 -24.05 -7.66 20.50
CA ASP A 61 -23.53 -8.92 21.01
C ASP A 61 -22.55 -9.59 20.04
N THR A 62 -21.60 -8.83 19.48
CA THR A 62 -20.73 -9.30 18.39
C THR A 62 -19.26 -9.16 18.73
N THR A 63 -18.51 -10.24 18.50
CA THR A 63 -17.06 -10.21 18.36
C THR A 63 -16.68 -10.00 16.90
N LEU A 64 -15.94 -8.95 16.60
CA LEU A 64 -15.39 -8.62 15.28
C LEU A 64 -13.86 -8.77 15.31
N ARG A 65 -13.30 -9.52 14.35
CA ARG A 65 -11.87 -9.82 14.24
C ARG A 65 -11.35 -9.45 12.87
N GLN A 66 -10.28 -8.65 12.83
CA GLN A 66 -9.76 -8.03 11.61
C GLN A 66 -8.24 -8.15 11.56
N THR A 67 -7.68 -8.54 10.42
CA THR A 67 -6.23 -8.56 10.22
C THR A 67 -5.74 -7.29 9.53
N LEU A 68 -4.58 -6.78 9.95
CA LEU A 68 -3.96 -5.54 9.48
C LEU A 68 -2.50 -5.77 9.10
N HIS A 69 -2.04 -5.22 7.98
CA HIS A 69 -0.69 -5.39 7.44
C HIS A 69 0.20 -4.22 7.88
N MET A 70 1.13 -4.45 8.80
CA MET A 70 2.01 -3.40 9.34
C MET A 70 3.09 -3.02 8.33
N SER A 71 3.36 -1.74 8.22
CA SER A 71 4.38 -1.20 7.31
C SER A 71 5.77 -1.30 7.91
N VAL A 72 6.06 -0.51 8.94
CA VAL A 72 7.30 -0.54 9.71
C VAL A 72 7.11 -1.28 11.03
N GLY A 73 8.21 -1.81 11.57
CA GLY A 73 8.25 -2.40 12.90
C GLY A 73 8.40 -1.37 14.02
N ALA A 74 8.05 -1.77 15.24
CA ALA A 74 8.21 -1.00 16.47
C ALA A 74 8.04 -1.89 17.71
N GLU A 75 8.57 -1.43 18.84
CA GLU A 75 8.39 -2.10 20.15
C GLU A 75 7.03 -1.82 20.78
N LYS A 76 6.43 -0.67 20.43
CA LYS A 76 5.17 -0.23 20.97
C LYS A 76 4.27 0.34 19.87
N ILE A 77 2.99 0.06 20.00
CA ILE A 77 1.95 0.53 19.08
C ILE A 77 0.81 1.19 19.85
N ARG A 78 -0.03 1.95 19.14
CA ARG A 78 -1.37 2.36 19.59
C ARG A 78 -2.34 2.28 18.42
N ILE A 79 -3.62 2.08 18.71
CA ILE A 79 -4.65 1.83 17.70
C ILE A 79 -5.66 2.97 17.72
N VAL A 80 -6.00 3.47 16.53
CA VAL A 80 -7.01 4.52 16.36
C VAL A 80 -8.31 3.87 15.89
N PHE A 81 -9.33 3.96 16.73
CA PHE A 81 -10.71 3.55 16.44
C PHE A 81 -11.49 4.76 15.95
N SER A 82 -12.43 4.54 15.03
CA SER A 82 -13.16 5.62 14.35
C SER A 82 -14.67 5.45 14.47
N ASN A 83 -15.32 6.56 14.82
CA ASN A 83 -16.76 6.78 14.74
C ASN A 83 -17.04 8.13 14.05
N THR A 84 -16.26 8.45 13.00
CA THR A 84 -16.27 9.71 12.27
C THR A 84 -17.56 9.92 11.47
N PHE A 85 -18.10 8.84 10.92
CA PHE A 85 -19.31 8.79 10.08
C PHE A 85 -20.48 8.05 10.74
N GLY A 86 -20.26 7.40 11.89
CA GLY A 86 -21.32 6.71 12.59
C GLY A 86 -22.48 7.63 13.01
N GLY A 87 -23.68 7.05 13.06
CA GLY A 87 -24.92 7.78 13.37
C GLY A 87 -25.26 7.87 14.86
N SER A 88 -24.49 7.20 15.71
CA SER A 88 -24.66 7.19 17.18
C SER A 88 -23.33 7.01 17.89
N GLU A 89 -23.34 7.06 19.22
CA GLU A 89 -22.19 6.60 20.01
C GLU A 89 -21.80 5.15 19.66
N LEU A 90 -20.51 4.87 19.69
CA LEU A 90 -19.93 3.55 19.44
C LEU A 90 -19.34 2.98 20.75
N PRO A 91 -20.05 2.07 21.44
CA PRO A 91 -19.52 1.40 22.63
C PRO A 91 -18.68 0.18 22.25
N ILE A 92 -17.40 0.19 22.62
CA ILE A 92 -16.48 -0.95 22.56
C ILE A 92 -16.35 -1.53 23.97
N THR A 93 -16.80 -2.78 24.15
CA THR A 93 -16.82 -3.44 25.47
C THR A 93 -15.45 -4.01 25.83
N LEU A 94 -14.77 -4.64 24.86
CA LEU A 94 -13.41 -5.16 25.00
C LEU A 94 -12.71 -5.06 23.64
N ALA A 95 -11.39 -4.89 23.65
CA ALA A 95 -10.58 -5.03 22.46
C ALA A 95 -9.23 -5.68 22.80
N ASN A 96 -8.69 -6.50 21.90
CA ASN A 96 -7.40 -7.16 22.04
C ASN A 96 -6.61 -7.10 20.74
N VAL A 97 -5.28 -7.11 20.86
CA VAL A 97 -4.35 -7.34 19.75
C VAL A 97 -3.64 -8.69 19.92
N ALA A 98 -3.49 -9.42 18.82
CA ALA A 98 -2.82 -10.72 18.77
C ALA A 98 -2.13 -10.94 17.42
N LEU A 99 -1.40 -12.04 17.29
CA LEU A 99 -0.81 -12.47 16.03
C LEU A 99 -1.73 -13.48 15.31
N PRO A 100 -1.99 -13.34 14.00
CA PRO A 100 -2.80 -14.29 13.24
C PRO A 100 -2.07 -15.62 13.06
N ILE A 101 -2.83 -16.72 12.98
CA ILE A 101 -2.30 -18.05 12.71
C ILE A 101 -1.58 -18.07 11.35
N GLY A 102 -0.31 -18.51 11.37
CA GLY A 102 0.54 -18.56 10.19
C GLY A 102 0.95 -17.18 9.65
N GLY A 103 0.71 -16.09 10.39
CA GLY A 103 1.08 -14.74 9.95
C GLY A 103 0.29 -14.25 8.72
N ARG A 104 -0.87 -14.84 8.43
CA ARG A 104 -1.64 -14.57 7.21
C ARG A 104 -2.74 -13.53 7.44
N ALA A 105 -3.07 -12.78 6.39
CA ALA A 105 -4.27 -11.95 6.36
C ALA A 105 -5.53 -12.82 6.25
N GLY A 106 -6.67 -12.28 6.67
CA GLY A 106 -7.98 -12.87 6.45
C GLY A 106 -8.33 -14.09 7.30
N VAL A 107 -7.44 -14.56 8.17
CA VAL A 107 -7.67 -15.76 8.97
C VAL A 107 -8.51 -15.48 10.21
N SER A 108 -9.38 -16.42 10.58
CA SER A 108 -10.17 -16.36 11.82
C SER A 108 -9.35 -16.67 13.08
N GLY A 109 -8.22 -17.37 12.91
CA GLY A 109 -7.39 -17.88 13.98
C GLY A 109 -6.27 -16.92 14.42
N ILE A 110 -5.99 -16.90 15.72
CA ILE A 110 -4.87 -16.19 16.34
C ILE A 110 -4.00 -17.16 17.16
N LEU A 111 -2.74 -16.80 17.40
CA LEU A 111 -1.89 -17.51 18.35
C LEU A 111 -2.48 -17.39 19.77
N ALA A 112 -2.30 -18.44 20.58
CA ALA A 112 -2.76 -18.46 21.97
C ALA A 112 -2.01 -17.45 22.87
N SER A 113 -0.83 -17.01 22.45
CA SER A 113 -0.05 -15.95 23.09
C SER A 113 0.87 -15.29 22.07
N PRO A 114 1.07 -13.95 22.10
CA PRO A 114 0.40 -13.02 23.02
C PRO A 114 -1.03 -12.67 22.57
N ILE A 115 -1.92 -12.47 23.55
CA ILE A 115 -3.22 -11.80 23.39
C ILE A 115 -3.20 -10.62 24.37
N VAL A 116 -2.99 -9.40 23.86
CA VAL A 116 -2.78 -8.21 24.68
C VAL A 116 -4.06 -7.36 24.69
N PRO A 117 -4.62 -7.04 25.88
CA PRO A 117 -5.75 -6.12 25.98
C PRO A 117 -5.40 -4.74 25.46
N ILE A 118 -6.34 -4.15 24.73
CA ILE A 118 -6.28 -2.75 24.31
C ILE A 118 -7.04 -1.93 25.35
N THR A 119 -6.38 -0.95 25.95
CA THR A 119 -6.97 -0.06 26.96
C THR A 119 -7.08 1.38 26.47
N PHE A 120 -7.87 2.17 27.18
CA PHE A 120 -8.19 3.56 26.87
C PHE A 120 -8.11 4.42 28.14
N ASN A 121 -7.83 5.71 27.99
CA ASN A 121 -7.91 6.70 29.07
C ASN A 121 -7.13 6.30 30.34
N GLY A 122 -5.94 5.70 30.18
CA GLY A 122 -5.08 5.31 31.30
C GLY A 122 -5.44 3.96 31.93
N GLY A 123 -5.93 2.99 31.14
CA GLY A 123 -6.11 1.60 31.56
C GLY A 123 -7.54 1.07 31.53
N ALA A 124 -8.54 1.85 31.11
CA ALA A 124 -9.91 1.38 30.98
C ALA A 124 -10.02 0.34 29.84
N THR A 125 -10.64 -0.81 30.09
CA THR A 125 -10.75 -1.90 29.11
C THR A 125 -11.91 -1.71 28.11
N SER A 126 -12.74 -0.69 28.32
CA SER A 126 -13.90 -0.36 27.50
C SER A 126 -13.93 1.14 27.23
N VAL A 127 -14.62 1.54 26.16
CA VAL A 127 -14.80 2.94 25.82
C VAL A 127 -16.06 3.16 24.99
N THR A 128 -16.63 4.36 25.11
CA THR A 128 -17.68 4.85 24.20
C THR A 128 -17.12 5.99 23.38
N ILE A 129 -17.13 5.85 22.06
CA ILE A 129 -16.65 6.87 21.12
C ILE A 129 -17.85 7.71 20.67
N PRO A 130 -17.89 9.03 20.95
CA PRO A 130 -18.99 9.88 20.51
C PRO A 130 -19.12 9.92 18.98
N GLN A 131 -20.28 10.30 18.48
CA GLN A 131 -20.50 10.54 17.06
C GLN A 131 -19.53 11.60 16.51
N GLY A 132 -18.98 11.33 15.33
CA GLY A 132 -18.06 12.25 14.65
C GLY A 132 -16.67 12.31 15.26
N LYS A 133 -16.29 11.33 16.09
CA LYS A 133 -15.02 11.31 16.82
C LYS A 133 -14.21 10.05 16.54
N THR A 134 -12.92 10.16 16.81
CA THR A 134 -11.98 9.04 16.90
C THR A 134 -11.48 8.93 18.35
N ILE A 135 -10.94 7.76 18.70
CA ILE A 135 -10.16 7.61 19.92
C ILE A 135 -8.88 6.83 19.62
N THR A 136 -7.79 7.23 20.25
CA THR A 136 -6.54 6.48 20.25
C THR A 136 -6.44 5.68 21.54
N SER A 137 -6.07 4.40 21.45
CA SER A 137 -5.80 3.57 22.62
C SER A 137 -4.64 4.14 23.44
N ASP A 138 -4.51 3.64 24.67
CA ASP A 138 -3.26 3.76 25.40
C ASP A 138 -2.13 3.05 24.63
N GLU A 139 -0.88 3.31 25.04
CA GLU A 139 0.30 2.66 24.48
C GLU A 139 0.32 1.15 24.80
N LEU A 140 0.55 0.34 23.77
CA LEU A 140 0.59 -1.13 23.86
C LEU A 140 2.03 -1.60 23.68
N ALA A 141 2.55 -2.33 24.68
CA ALA A 141 3.79 -3.09 24.53
C ALA A 141 3.53 -4.37 23.71
N PHE A 142 3.50 -4.21 22.39
CA PHE A 142 3.26 -5.28 21.44
C PHE A 142 4.27 -5.12 20.29
N PRO A 143 5.46 -5.75 20.38
CA PRO A 143 6.48 -5.63 19.35
C PRO A 143 5.99 -6.18 18.01
N ILE A 144 6.15 -5.39 16.96
CA ILE A 144 5.80 -5.74 15.59
C ILE A 144 7.02 -5.65 14.67
N GLN A 145 7.06 -6.52 13.66
CA GLN A 145 8.06 -6.52 12.60
C GLN A 145 7.52 -5.79 11.35
N PRO A 146 8.38 -5.26 10.48
CA PRO A 146 7.95 -4.75 9.16
C PRO A 146 7.20 -5.83 8.37
N GLN A 147 6.14 -5.45 7.65
CA GLN A 147 5.27 -6.35 6.87
C GLN A 147 4.53 -7.41 7.71
N GLN A 148 4.54 -7.29 9.05
CA GLN A 148 3.87 -8.27 9.90
C GLN A 148 2.35 -8.06 9.89
N MET A 149 1.60 -9.16 9.78
CA MET A 149 0.18 -9.15 10.05
C MET A 149 -0.08 -9.14 11.55
N ILE A 150 -0.98 -8.26 12.02
CA ILE A 150 -1.57 -8.34 13.36
C ILE A 150 -3.07 -8.55 13.26
N THR A 151 -3.69 -8.97 14.35
CA THR A 151 -5.14 -9.13 14.47
C THR A 151 -5.67 -8.23 15.57
N VAL A 152 -6.65 -7.40 15.25
CA VAL A 152 -7.45 -6.65 16.23
C VAL A 152 -8.80 -7.34 16.38
N THR A 153 -9.14 -7.72 17.61
CA THR A 153 -10.44 -8.31 17.95
C THR A 153 -11.19 -7.38 18.90
N MET A 154 -12.40 -6.96 18.55
CA MET A 154 -13.30 -6.16 19.38
C MET A 154 -14.52 -6.99 19.77
N TYR A 155 -15.02 -6.80 20.99
CA TYR A 155 -16.34 -7.25 21.39
C TYR A 155 -17.24 -6.05 21.66
N LEU A 156 -18.38 -6.02 20.98
CA LEU A 156 -19.41 -4.98 21.08
C LEU A 156 -20.66 -5.62 21.71
N GLN A 157 -20.79 -5.54 23.04
CA GLN A 157 -21.96 -6.12 23.72
C GLN A 157 -23.25 -5.41 23.31
N GLN A 158 -23.23 -4.08 23.29
CA GLN A 158 -24.40 -3.27 22.94
C GLN A 158 -24.53 -3.06 21.43
N GLY A 159 -23.42 -3.16 20.69
CA GLY A 159 -23.36 -2.72 19.28
C GLY A 159 -23.54 -1.22 19.14
N GLN A 160 -23.67 -0.77 17.90
CA GLN A 160 -23.99 0.62 17.56
C GLN A 160 -25.48 0.73 17.22
N SER A 161 -26.12 1.83 17.59
CA SER A 161 -27.53 2.09 17.26
C SER A 161 -27.65 2.66 15.85
N GLY A 162 -28.73 2.32 15.16
CA GLY A 162 -28.90 2.61 13.74
C GLY A 162 -27.91 1.85 12.86
N ASN A 163 -27.89 2.18 11.58
CA ASN A 163 -27.14 1.46 10.56
C ASN A 163 -26.05 2.32 9.87
N ASN A 164 -25.83 3.53 10.36
CA ASN A 164 -24.74 4.38 9.89
C ASN A 164 -23.51 4.08 10.75
N ILE A 165 -22.51 3.43 10.17
CA ILE A 165 -21.28 3.02 10.86
C ILE A 165 -20.05 3.40 10.04
N ASP A 166 -18.90 3.43 10.72
CA ASP A 166 -17.59 3.58 10.09
C ASP A 166 -17.09 2.26 9.51
N GLY A 167 -16.54 2.34 8.31
CA GLY A 167 -15.80 1.24 7.76
C GLY A 167 -15.07 1.59 6.49
N HIS A 168 -14.53 0.55 5.88
CA HIS A 168 -13.74 0.62 4.67
C HIS A 168 -14.04 -0.65 3.85
N PRO A 169 -15.05 -0.61 2.97
CA PRO A 169 -15.46 -1.76 2.18
C PRO A 169 -14.40 -2.27 1.22
N GLY A 170 -13.48 -1.39 0.80
CA GLY A 170 -12.30 -1.70 -0.02
C GLY A 170 -11.15 -2.40 0.71
N SER A 171 -11.38 -3.08 1.83
CA SER A 171 -10.26 -3.64 2.59
C SER A 171 -9.49 -4.73 1.86
N ARG A 172 -10.12 -5.46 0.92
CA ARG A 172 -9.59 -6.68 0.26
C ARG A 172 -8.99 -7.66 1.28
N THR A 173 -9.52 -7.60 2.50
CA THR A 173 -9.06 -8.36 3.65
C THR A 173 -10.27 -8.88 4.39
N THR A 174 -10.30 -10.18 4.60
CA THR A 174 -11.39 -10.89 5.27
C THR A 174 -11.39 -10.56 6.76
N SER A 175 -12.52 -10.07 7.24
CA SER A 175 -12.84 -9.88 8.65
C SER A 175 -13.87 -10.91 9.09
N TRP A 176 -13.76 -11.37 10.33
CA TRP A 176 -14.59 -12.41 10.92
C TRP A 176 -15.46 -11.85 12.04
N MET A 177 -16.69 -12.36 12.13
CA MET A 177 -17.70 -11.89 13.07
C MET A 177 -18.38 -13.09 13.71
N GLN A 178 -18.54 -13.07 15.04
CA GLN A 178 -19.21 -14.14 15.78
C GLN A 178 -20.05 -13.55 16.91
N GLN A 179 -21.27 -14.05 17.08
CA GLN A 179 -22.15 -13.60 18.15
C GLN A 179 -21.60 -14.07 19.51
N GLY A 180 -21.74 -13.24 20.55
CA GLY A 180 -21.19 -13.48 21.88
C GLY A 180 -19.78 -12.93 22.09
N ASN A 181 -19.33 -12.99 23.34
CA ASN A 181 -17.97 -12.59 23.72
C ASN A 181 -16.94 -13.69 23.41
N HIS A 182 -16.23 -13.52 22.30
CA HIS A 182 -15.14 -14.38 21.84
C HIS A 182 -13.81 -13.62 21.73
N ALA A 183 -13.67 -12.51 22.46
CA ALA A 183 -12.56 -11.58 22.31
C ALA A 183 -11.16 -12.22 22.52
N THR A 184 -11.08 -13.28 23.32
CA THR A 184 -9.86 -14.05 23.62
C THR A 184 -9.85 -15.46 23.00
N SER A 185 -10.89 -15.83 22.25
CA SER A 185 -10.94 -17.15 21.59
C SER A 185 -9.88 -17.25 20.50
N THR A 186 -9.12 -18.34 20.47
CA THR A 186 -8.03 -18.53 19.49
C THR A 186 -8.52 -18.75 18.07
N THR A 187 -9.80 -19.06 17.87
CA THR A 187 -10.45 -19.12 16.56
C THR A 187 -11.87 -18.56 16.64
N LEU A 188 -12.34 -17.97 15.55
CA LEU A 188 -13.76 -17.71 15.34
C LEU A 188 -14.32 -18.71 14.32
N SER A 189 -15.59 -19.06 14.49
CA SER A 189 -16.36 -19.96 13.62
C SER A 189 -17.60 -19.28 13.02
N GLY A 190 -17.72 -17.96 13.18
CA GLY A 190 -18.85 -17.19 12.65
C GLY A 190 -18.70 -16.79 11.18
N THR A 191 -19.43 -15.76 10.77
CA THR A 191 -19.47 -15.28 9.38
C THR A 191 -18.27 -14.39 9.07
N SER A 192 -17.91 -14.29 7.79
CA SER A 192 -16.86 -13.39 7.32
C SER A 192 -17.31 -12.50 6.17
N VAL A 193 -16.66 -11.35 6.04
CA VAL A 193 -16.82 -10.40 4.93
C VAL A 193 -15.48 -9.77 4.58
N VAL A 194 -15.34 -9.22 3.37
CA VAL A 194 -14.08 -8.61 2.91
C VAL A 194 -14.11 -7.09 3.12
N HIS A 195 -14.24 -6.68 4.38
CA HIS A 195 -14.34 -5.28 4.79
C HIS A 195 -13.56 -5.04 6.09
N TRP A 196 -13.11 -3.81 6.31
CA TRP A 196 -12.71 -3.35 7.64
C TRP A 196 -13.80 -2.44 8.21
N TYR A 197 -13.98 -2.47 9.53
CA TYR A 197 -14.92 -1.63 10.27
C TYR A 197 -14.25 -1.02 11.49
N LEU A 198 -14.68 0.19 11.85
CA LEU A 198 -14.40 0.86 13.14
C LEU A 198 -12.91 1.16 13.46
N LEU A 199 -11.97 0.83 12.57
CA LEU A 199 -10.53 1.10 12.71
C LEU A 199 -10.10 2.11 11.65
N SER A 200 -9.17 3.00 12.00
CA SER A 200 -8.62 4.01 11.09
C SER A 200 -7.09 3.96 10.97
N SER A 201 -6.36 3.63 12.05
CA SER A 201 -4.90 3.60 12.03
C SER A 201 -4.32 2.64 13.08
N VAL A 202 -3.13 2.12 12.80
CA VAL A 202 -2.21 1.58 13.80
C VAL A 202 -0.96 2.44 13.72
N GLU A 203 -0.58 3.03 14.85
CA GLU A 203 0.58 3.90 14.95
C GLU A 203 1.68 3.22 15.73
N ALA A 204 2.91 3.38 15.25
CA ALA A 204 4.13 2.81 15.76
C ALA A 204 4.97 3.90 16.44
N LEU A 205 5.48 3.63 17.65
CA LEU A 205 6.42 4.52 18.32
C LEU A 205 7.84 4.19 17.85
N VAL A 206 8.42 5.08 17.07
CA VAL A 206 9.66 4.84 16.31
C VAL A 206 10.67 5.98 16.48
N PRO A 207 11.95 5.75 16.17
CA PRO A 207 12.96 6.81 16.14
C PRO A 207 12.63 7.97 15.19
N LEU A 208 13.14 9.16 15.51
CA LEU A 208 12.94 10.39 14.72
C LEU A 208 13.49 10.37 13.28
N ASP A 209 14.09 9.30 12.79
CA ASP A 209 14.45 9.13 11.38
C ASP A 209 13.42 8.31 10.59
N TYR A 210 12.37 7.78 11.23
CA TYR A 210 11.25 7.10 10.58
C TYR A 210 10.18 8.09 10.14
N ARG A 211 9.58 7.88 8.97
CA ARG A 211 8.58 8.80 8.40
C ARG A 211 7.53 8.06 7.61
N SER A 212 6.37 8.68 7.42
CA SER A 212 5.29 8.11 6.62
C SER A 212 5.17 8.79 5.25
N LEU A 213 5.01 7.95 4.22
CA LEU A 213 4.36 8.27 2.97
C LEU A 213 2.86 8.01 3.12
N ILE A 214 2.05 9.05 2.98
CA ILE A 214 0.60 8.92 2.87
C ILE A 214 0.20 8.90 1.40
N VAL A 215 -0.55 7.88 0.99
CA VAL A 215 -1.04 7.74 -0.39
C VAL A 215 -2.52 8.11 -0.43
N LEU A 216 -2.84 9.22 -1.09
CA LEU A 216 -4.19 9.69 -1.35
C LEU A 216 -4.59 9.21 -2.76
N GLY A 217 -5.70 8.48 -2.86
CA GLY A 217 -6.16 7.98 -4.15
C GLY A 217 -7.53 7.33 -4.16
N ASP A 218 -7.83 6.70 -5.29
CA ASP A 218 -9.11 6.07 -5.57
C ASP A 218 -9.05 4.53 -5.56
N SER A 219 -10.01 3.86 -6.22
CA SER A 219 -10.10 2.40 -6.34
C SER A 219 -8.83 1.72 -6.85
N ILE A 220 -8.04 2.41 -7.68
CA ILE A 220 -6.79 1.85 -8.22
C ILE A 220 -5.78 1.67 -7.09
N THR A 221 -5.59 2.70 -6.26
CA THR A 221 -4.68 2.64 -5.10
C THR A 221 -5.26 1.82 -3.96
N ASP A 222 -6.57 1.90 -3.78
CA ASP A 222 -7.31 1.13 -2.79
C ASP A 222 -7.17 -0.39 -3.07
N GLY A 223 -6.93 -0.79 -4.32
CA GLY A 223 -6.52 -2.14 -4.69
C GLY A 223 -7.58 -2.96 -5.43
N ARG A 224 -8.55 -2.32 -6.11
CA ARG A 224 -9.52 -3.03 -6.94
C ARG A 224 -8.80 -3.80 -8.05
N GLY A 225 -8.90 -5.13 -8.04
CA GLY A 225 -8.18 -6.01 -8.99
C GLY A 225 -7.00 -6.75 -8.35
N SER A 226 -6.69 -6.47 -7.08
CA SER A 226 -5.82 -7.29 -6.26
C SER A 226 -6.56 -8.52 -5.74
N ASP A 227 -5.83 -9.52 -5.28
CA ASP A 227 -6.43 -10.69 -4.64
C ASP A 227 -6.79 -10.36 -3.19
N ASN A 228 -7.89 -10.93 -2.72
CA ASN A 228 -8.25 -10.84 -1.31
C ASN A 228 -7.21 -11.57 -0.45
N ASP A 229 -6.88 -11.00 0.70
CA ASP A 229 -5.97 -11.56 1.72
C ASP A 229 -4.51 -11.77 1.26
N ALA A 230 -4.14 -11.23 0.08
CA ALA A 230 -2.82 -11.42 -0.50
C ALA A 230 -1.85 -10.24 -0.30
N ASN A 231 -2.36 -9.06 0.12
CA ASN A 231 -1.57 -7.82 0.22
C ASN A 231 -0.80 -7.50 -1.08
N ASN A 232 -1.43 -7.68 -2.24
CA ASN A 232 -0.80 -7.51 -3.56
C ASN A 232 -1.37 -6.33 -4.37
N ARG A 233 -1.88 -5.30 -3.67
CA ARG A 233 -2.10 -3.96 -4.24
C ARG A 233 -0.78 -3.19 -4.28
N TRP A 234 -0.66 -2.20 -5.18
CA TRP A 234 0.63 -1.56 -5.43
C TRP A 234 1.29 -0.90 -4.19
N PRO A 235 0.56 -0.29 -3.22
CA PRO A 235 1.23 0.26 -2.03
C PRO A 235 1.88 -0.82 -1.14
N ASP A 236 1.26 -2.00 -1.01
CA ASP A 236 1.83 -3.13 -0.26
C ASP A 236 3.06 -3.69 -0.98
N LEU A 237 3.02 -3.77 -2.31
CA LEU A 237 4.15 -4.21 -3.13
C LEU A 237 5.30 -3.20 -3.13
N LEU A 238 4.99 -1.89 -3.11
CA LEU A 238 5.99 -0.83 -2.93
C LEU A 238 6.66 -0.95 -1.56
N LEU A 239 5.89 -1.16 -0.49
CA LEU A 239 6.42 -1.39 0.85
C LEU A 239 7.43 -2.56 0.84
N ALA A 240 7.05 -3.71 0.28
CA ALA A 240 7.94 -4.86 0.20
C ALA A 240 9.24 -4.52 -0.56
N ARG A 241 9.14 -3.75 -1.66
CA ARG A 241 10.29 -3.30 -2.44
C ARG A 241 11.16 -2.30 -1.68
N LEU A 242 10.59 -1.36 -0.93
CA LEU A 242 11.34 -0.43 -0.08
C LEU A 242 12.18 -1.18 0.95
N GLN A 243 11.58 -2.14 1.66
CA GLN A 243 12.26 -2.95 2.67
C GLN A 243 13.40 -3.76 2.04
N LYS A 244 13.18 -4.38 0.87
CA LYS A 244 14.21 -5.12 0.12
C LYS A 244 15.40 -4.25 -0.32
N ASN A 245 15.18 -2.95 -0.52
CA ASN A 245 16.21 -1.99 -0.92
C ASN A 245 16.79 -1.19 0.28
N GLY A 246 16.55 -1.63 1.51
CA GLY A 246 17.13 -1.02 2.71
C GLY A 246 16.49 0.30 3.15
N LEU A 247 15.38 0.71 2.54
CA LEU A 247 14.57 1.87 2.94
C LEU A 247 13.58 1.46 4.03
N THR A 248 14.09 1.00 5.17
CA THR A 248 13.30 0.35 6.22
C THR A 248 12.60 1.32 7.17
N ASN A 249 12.92 2.62 7.08
CA ASN A 249 12.41 3.69 7.92
C ASN A 249 11.24 4.48 7.26
N ILE A 250 10.71 3.98 6.14
CA ILE A 250 9.58 4.61 5.44
C ILE A 250 8.34 3.74 5.58
N ALA A 251 7.34 4.25 6.29
CA ALA A 251 6.01 3.64 6.33
C ALA A 251 5.21 4.04 5.08
N VAL A 252 4.51 3.10 4.47
CA VAL A 252 3.58 3.33 3.36
C VAL A 252 2.16 3.18 3.90
N CYS A 253 1.39 4.27 3.90
CA CYS A 253 0.07 4.34 4.49
C CYS A 253 -0.97 4.63 3.40
N ASN A 254 -1.81 3.64 3.13
CA ASN A 254 -2.85 3.75 2.11
C ASN A 254 -4.09 4.45 2.67
N GLN A 255 -4.39 5.64 2.13
CA GLN A 255 -5.56 6.46 2.45
C GLN A 255 -6.47 6.61 1.22
N ALA A 256 -6.45 5.62 0.33
CA ALA A 256 -7.32 5.56 -0.83
C ALA A 256 -8.67 4.93 -0.50
N ALA A 257 -9.67 5.20 -1.34
CA ALA A 257 -10.97 4.54 -1.27
C ALA A 257 -11.57 4.33 -2.67
N GLY A 258 -12.25 3.20 -2.84
CA GLY A 258 -12.98 2.90 -4.06
C GLY A 258 -13.93 4.02 -4.47
N GLY A 259 -13.94 4.40 -5.75
CA GLY A 259 -14.83 5.44 -6.25
C GLY A 259 -14.62 6.83 -5.62
N ASN A 260 -13.52 7.05 -4.90
CA ASN A 260 -13.22 8.36 -4.31
C ASN A 260 -12.91 9.40 -5.40
N ARG A 261 -13.28 10.63 -5.11
CA ARG A 261 -13.24 11.76 -6.03
C ARG A 261 -12.58 12.92 -5.34
N VAL A 262 -11.94 13.77 -6.13
CA VAL A 262 -11.23 14.94 -5.61
C VAL A 262 -12.19 16.08 -5.29
N LEU A 263 -13.17 16.33 -6.17
CA LEU A 263 -13.93 17.58 -6.19
C LEU A 263 -15.30 17.51 -5.51
N ALA A 264 -15.83 16.31 -5.33
CA ALA A 264 -17.15 16.06 -4.77
C ALA A 264 -17.15 14.66 -4.14
N ASP A 265 -18.13 14.37 -3.30
CA ASP A 265 -18.22 13.05 -2.68
C ASP A 265 -18.49 11.95 -3.74
N GLY A 266 -18.04 10.74 -3.41
CA GLY A 266 -18.27 9.50 -4.16
C GLY A 266 -18.80 8.42 -3.22
N LEU A 267 -18.18 7.23 -3.23
CA LEU A 267 -18.43 6.21 -2.19
C LEU A 267 -17.91 6.63 -0.79
N GLY A 268 -17.19 7.76 -0.73
CA GLY A 268 -16.71 8.40 0.48
C GLY A 268 -16.55 9.92 0.28
N PRO A 269 -16.16 10.65 1.34
CA PRO A 269 -15.94 12.10 1.30
C PRO A 269 -14.89 12.49 0.25
N SER A 270 -15.10 13.62 -0.43
CA SER A 270 -14.14 14.16 -1.41
C SER A 270 -12.72 14.34 -0.84
N LEU A 271 -11.70 14.19 -1.69
CA LEU A 271 -10.31 14.45 -1.29
C LEU A 271 -10.16 15.84 -0.66
N LEU A 272 -10.74 16.87 -1.29
CA LEU A 272 -10.68 18.25 -0.79
C LEU A 272 -11.25 18.42 0.63
N SER A 273 -12.22 17.60 1.01
CA SER A 273 -12.78 17.64 2.37
C SER A 273 -11.92 16.90 3.40
N ARG A 274 -11.09 15.93 2.97
CA ARG A 274 -10.42 14.98 3.87
C ARG A 274 -8.89 15.03 3.89
N TYR A 275 -8.22 15.63 2.89
CA TYR A 275 -6.74 15.55 2.77
C TYR A 275 -5.99 16.10 3.99
N LYS A 276 -6.58 17.05 4.73
CA LYS A 276 -6.01 17.52 6.00
C LYS A 276 -5.99 16.39 7.03
N ARG A 277 -7.17 15.84 7.33
CA ARG A 277 -7.34 14.73 8.28
C ARG A 277 -6.55 13.49 7.88
N ASP A 278 -6.65 13.09 6.62
CA ASP A 278 -6.13 11.80 6.15
C ASP A 278 -4.64 11.84 5.82
N ALA A 279 -4.06 13.02 5.59
CA ALA A 279 -2.64 13.16 5.27
C ALA A 279 -1.91 14.21 6.12
N LEU A 280 -2.30 15.48 6.05
CA LEU A 280 -1.50 16.56 6.66
C LEU A 280 -1.48 16.58 8.18
N ASP A 281 -2.46 15.96 8.81
CA ASP A 281 -2.59 15.86 10.26
C ASP A 281 -2.15 14.47 10.77
N GLN A 282 -1.68 13.58 9.88
CA GLN A 282 -1.12 12.29 10.26
C GLN A 282 0.25 12.48 10.93
N PRO A 283 0.51 11.78 12.05
CA PRO A 283 1.74 11.98 12.79
C PRO A 283 2.95 11.46 11.99
N GLY A 284 4.03 12.26 11.95
CA GLY A 284 5.27 11.91 11.24
C GLY A 284 5.16 11.82 9.72
N VAL A 285 4.11 12.36 9.11
CA VAL A 285 4.02 12.52 7.66
C VAL A 285 5.21 13.33 7.14
N LYS A 286 5.87 12.81 6.10
CA LYS A 286 6.94 13.50 5.38
C LYS A 286 6.66 13.60 3.89
N TRP A 287 5.96 12.61 3.35
CA TRP A 287 5.60 12.55 1.94
C TRP A 287 4.10 12.31 1.78
N ILE A 288 3.51 12.97 0.81
CA ILE A 288 2.16 12.71 0.32
C ILE A 288 2.27 12.35 -1.15
N LEU A 289 1.67 11.25 -1.58
CA LEU A 289 1.44 10.96 -2.99
C LEU A 289 -0.03 11.17 -3.32
N ILE A 290 -0.32 11.96 -4.35
CA ILE A 290 -1.67 12.14 -4.90
C ILE A 290 -1.78 11.32 -6.18
N PHE A 291 -2.63 10.29 -6.17
CA PHE A 291 -2.97 9.49 -7.33
C PHE A 291 -4.49 9.31 -7.42
N GLU A 292 -5.16 10.35 -7.92
CA GLU A 292 -6.62 10.46 -7.92
C GLU A 292 -7.12 11.33 -9.10
N GLY A 293 -8.43 11.36 -9.33
CA GLY A 293 -9.08 12.20 -10.33
C GLY A 293 -9.77 11.40 -11.44
N VAL A 294 -9.56 10.08 -11.51
CA VAL A 294 -10.18 9.22 -12.53
C VAL A 294 -11.70 9.23 -12.41
N ASN A 295 -12.23 9.19 -11.19
CA ASN A 295 -13.66 9.16 -10.93
C ASN A 295 -14.32 10.52 -11.18
N ASP A 296 -13.61 11.65 -10.99
CA ASP A 296 -14.12 12.97 -11.35
C ASP A 296 -14.37 13.07 -12.86
N LEU A 297 -13.41 12.62 -13.67
CA LEU A 297 -13.53 12.57 -15.13
C LEU A 297 -14.59 11.56 -15.59
N GLY A 298 -14.51 10.33 -15.06
CA GLY A 298 -15.35 9.20 -15.45
C GLY A 298 -16.83 9.34 -15.11
N THR A 299 -17.15 10.02 -14.01
CA THR A 299 -18.55 10.29 -13.61
C THR A 299 -19.10 11.58 -14.20
N GLY A 300 -18.23 12.52 -14.60
CA GLY A 300 -18.63 13.76 -15.26
C GLY A 300 -19.25 13.51 -16.64
N ALA A 301 -20.18 14.37 -17.07
CA ALA A 301 -20.78 14.28 -18.40
C ALA A 301 -19.70 14.37 -19.49
N ALA A 302 -19.84 13.55 -20.54
CA ALA A 302 -18.91 13.46 -21.66
C ALA A 302 -19.13 14.59 -22.69
N ASN A 303 -19.07 15.85 -22.24
CA ASN A 303 -19.11 17.03 -23.11
C ASN A 303 -17.96 17.98 -22.78
N SER A 304 -17.54 18.75 -23.78
CA SER A 304 -16.33 19.59 -23.71
C SER A 304 -16.35 20.56 -22.53
N ASP A 305 -17.48 21.25 -22.31
CA ASP A 305 -17.58 22.27 -21.26
C ASP A 305 -17.44 21.66 -19.87
N THR A 306 -18.12 20.53 -19.63
CA THR A 306 -18.07 19.82 -18.34
C THR A 306 -16.66 19.27 -18.08
N GLN A 307 -16.06 18.62 -19.08
CA GLN A 307 -14.74 18.01 -18.92
C GLN A 307 -13.63 19.05 -18.77
N THR A 308 -13.73 20.19 -19.46
CA THR A 308 -12.81 21.33 -19.28
C THR A 308 -12.92 21.90 -17.87
N GLN A 309 -14.14 22.06 -17.35
CA GLN A 309 -14.36 22.53 -15.98
C GLN A 309 -13.82 21.55 -14.94
N ILE A 310 -14.03 20.24 -15.13
CA ILE A 310 -13.49 19.21 -14.23
C ILE A 310 -11.96 19.24 -14.25
N ALA A 311 -11.33 19.25 -15.43
CA ALA A 311 -9.87 19.31 -15.55
C ALA A 311 -9.27 20.53 -14.83
N ASN A 312 -9.83 21.73 -15.06
CA ASN A 312 -9.38 22.95 -14.41
C ASN A 312 -9.55 22.90 -12.89
N ARG A 313 -10.67 22.34 -12.40
CA ARG A 313 -10.92 22.22 -10.97
C ARG A 313 -10.03 21.17 -10.31
N LEU A 314 -9.72 20.06 -10.99
CA LEU A 314 -8.75 19.08 -10.53
C LEU A 314 -7.37 19.71 -10.36
N ILE A 315 -6.90 20.45 -11.37
CA ILE A 315 -5.64 21.18 -11.32
C ILE A 315 -5.61 22.13 -10.11
N ALA A 316 -6.62 22.99 -9.95
CA ALA A 316 -6.70 23.92 -8.81
C ALA A 316 -6.72 23.19 -7.45
N ALA A 317 -7.41 22.05 -7.35
CA ALA A 317 -7.43 21.23 -6.15
C ALA A 317 -6.05 20.65 -5.82
N PHE A 318 -5.34 20.16 -6.83
CA PHE A 318 -3.99 19.64 -6.67
C PHE A 318 -2.98 20.71 -6.27
N GLU A 319 -3.08 21.92 -6.85
CA GLU A 319 -2.30 23.09 -6.45
C GLU A 319 -2.54 23.45 -4.99
N GLN A 320 -3.80 23.48 -4.56
CA GLN A 320 -4.16 23.77 -3.17
C GLN A 320 -3.57 22.75 -2.20
N ILE A 321 -3.75 21.45 -2.48
CA ILE A 321 -3.24 20.37 -1.61
C ILE A 321 -1.71 20.44 -1.56
N ALA A 322 -1.05 20.65 -2.70
CA ALA A 322 0.40 20.74 -2.75
C ALA A 322 0.94 21.96 -1.98
N ALA A 323 0.30 23.12 -2.12
CA ALA A 323 0.67 24.32 -1.39
C ALA A 323 0.52 24.14 0.13
N ASP A 324 -0.58 23.56 0.60
CA ASP A 324 -0.82 23.31 2.02
C ASP A 324 0.17 22.32 2.61
N ALA A 325 0.53 21.27 1.86
CA ALA A 325 1.53 20.31 2.28
C ALA A 325 2.93 20.95 2.39
N LYS A 326 3.35 21.71 1.38
CA LYS A 326 4.63 22.42 1.39
C LYS A 326 4.71 23.46 2.51
N ALA A 327 3.60 24.15 2.82
CA ALA A 327 3.52 25.06 3.96
C ALA A 327 3.77 24.38 5.31
N LYS A 328 3.51 23.07 5.42
CA LYS A 328 3.84 22.23 6.59
C LYS A 328 5.19 21.51 6.48
N GLY A 329 5.99 21.77 5.45
CA GLY A 329 7.27 21.10 5.21
C GLY A 329 7.14 19.64 4.76
N VAL A 330 5.96 19.25 4.26
CA VAL A 330 5.68 17.93 3.69
C VAL A 330 5.98 17.95 2.20
N LYS A 331 6.74 16.97 1.71
CA LYS A 331 7.02 16.77 0.29
C LYS A 331 5.80 16.16 -0.40
N VAL A 332 5.52 16.61 -1.62
CA VAL A 332 4.33 16.22 -2.37
C VAL A 332 4.73 15.58 -3.68
N PHE A 333 4.26 14.37 -3.90
CA PHE A 333 4.41 13.64 -5.13
C PHE A 333 3.07 13.62 -5.87
N GLY A 334 3.12 13.74 -7.19
CA GLY A 334 1.95 13.57 -8.06
C GLY A 334 2.10 12.33 -8.92
N ALA A 335 1.02 11.58 -9.12
CA ALA A 335 0.98 10.52 -10.11
C ALA A 335 -0.03 10.84 -11.21
N THR A 336 0.34 10.59 -12.46
CA THR A 336 -0.55 10.74 -13.62
C THR A 336 -1.73 9.78 -13.53
N ILE A 337 -2.92 10.23 -13.90
CA ILE A 337 -4.15 9.43 -14.00
C ILE A 337 -3.98 8.39 -15.11
N THR A 338 -4.15 7.10 -14.80
CA THR A 338 -3.95 6.01 -15.76
C THR A 338 -5.03 5.99 -16.86
N ALA A 339 -4.68 5.38 -17.99
CA ALA A 339 -5.60 5.10 -19.08
C ALA A 339 -6.90 4.39 -18.63
N PHE A 340 -8.03 4.80 -19.19
CA PHE A 340 -9.37 4.25 -18.85
C PHE A 340 -10.29 4.03 -20.08
N SER A 341 -9.76 4.11 -21.29
CA SER A 341 -10.54 3.80 -22.50
C SER A 341 -10.62 2.30 -22.75
N ALA A 342 -11.71 1.87 -23.38
CA ALA A 342 -11.91 0.49 -23.83
C ALA A 342 -12.10 0.45 -25.36
N PRO A 343 -11.72 -0.64 -26.05
CA PRO A 343 -11.96 -0.82 -27.49
C PRO A 343 -13.43 -0.65 -27.88
N GLY A 344 -14.35 -1.14 -27.05
CA GLY A 344 -15.79 -1.01 -27.25
C GLY A 344 -16.40 0.30 -26.72
N GLY A 345 -15.57 1.27 -26.34
CA GLY A 345 -16.01 2.55 -25.78
C GLY A 345 -16.86 2.38 -24.51
N ALA A 346 -17.82 3.29 -24.32
CA ALA A 346 -18.71 3.34 -23.16
C ALA A 346 -19.50 2.04 -22.89
N SER A 347 -19.69 1.20 -23.91
CA SER A 347 -20.40 -0.08 -23.77
C SER A 347 -19.63 -1.14 -22.97
N GLN A 348 -18.30 -1.02 -22.92
CA GLN A 348 -17.41 -1.92 -22.17
C GLN A 348 -16.88 -1.28 -20.89
N GLN A 349 -16.60 0.01 -20.95
CA GLN A 349 -16.14 0.79 -19.81
C GLN A 349 -16.84 2.14 -19.82
N GLY A 350 -17.73 2.36 -18.86
CA GLY A 350 -18.55 3.57 -18.78
C GLY A 350 -17.76 4.88 -18.73
N TYR A 351 -16.47 4.85 -18.40
CA TYR A 351 -15.58 6.03 -18.40
C TYR A 351 -15.01 6.34 -19.78
N SER A 352 -14.98 5.36 -20.68
CA SER A 352 -14.37 5.44 -22.00
C SER A 352 -15.14 6.39 -22.92
N ASP A 353 -14.60 7.60 -23.08
CA ASP A 353 -15.09 8.62 -24.01
C ASP A 353 -13.93 9.50 -24.49
N PRO A 354 -13.85 9.86 -25.79
CA PRO A 354 -12.77 10.70 -26.31
C PRO A 354 -12.64 12.07 -25.61
N THR A 355 -13.76 12.65 -25.17
CA THR A 355 -13.79 13.94 -24.47
C THR A 355 -13.20 13.82 -23.06
N ARG A 356 -13.51 12.72 -22.36
CA ARG A 356 -12.92 12.42 -21.05
C ARG A 356 -11.43 12.11 -21.16
N GLU A 357 -11.03 11.37 -22.20
CA GLU A 357 -9.62 11.10 -22.49
C GLU A 357 -8.85 12.41 -22.76
N ALA A 358 -9.42 13.34 -23.54
CA ALA A 358 -8.79 14.64 -23.79
C ALA A 358 -8.60 15.46 -22.49
N ALA A 359 -9.57 15.42 -21.57
CA ALA A 359 -9.45 16.05 -20.26
C ALA A 359 -8.43 15.34 -19.36
N ARG A 360 -8.37 14.00 -19.38
CA ARG A 360 -7.32 13.23 -18.70
C ARG A 360 -5.93 13.65 -19.18
N GLN A 361 -5.72 13.75 -20.49
CA GLN A 361 -4.45 14.19 -21.07
C GLN A 361 -4.11 15.63 -20.66
N THR A 362 -5.09 16.52 -20.59
CA THR A 362 -4.90 17.89 -20.08
C THR A 362 -4.36 17.88 -18.64
N VAL A 363 -5.02 17.11 -17.75
CA VAL A 363 -4.60 16.99 -16.35
C VAL A 363 -3.23 16.33 -16.23
N ASN A 364 -2.98 15.23 -16.96
CA ASN A 364 -1.70 14.53 -16.92
C ASN A 364 -0.54 15.37 -17.44
N ASN A 365 -0.74 16.12 -18.53
CA ASN A 365 0.27 17.03 -19.02
C ASN A 365 0.61 18.09 -17.95
N TRP A 366 -0.41 18.66 -17.29
CA TRP A 366 -0.17 19.58 -16.18
C TRP A 366 0.58 18.92 -15.01
N ILE A 367 0.22 17.69 -14.62
CA ILE A 367 0.93 16.93 -13.57
C ILE A 367 2.42 16.80 -13.91
N LEU A 368 2.73 16.48 -15.17
CA LEU A 368 4.10 16.25 -15.65
C LEU A 368 4.94 17.53 -15.77
N THR A 369 4.33 18.67 -16.12
CA THR A 369 5.09 19.87 -16.53
C THR A 369 4.96 21.07 -15.60
N SER A 370 4.00 21.09 -14.67
CA SER A 370 3.69 22.28 -13.86
C SER A 370 4.79 22.71 -12.89
N GLY A 371 5.62 21.76 -12.42
CA GLY A 371 6.54 22.00 -11.30
C GLY A 371 5.85 22.09 -9.94
N THR A 372 4.56 21.77 -9.86
CA THR A 372 3.77 21.79 -8.62
C THR A 372 4.27 20.77 -7.60
N TYR A 373 4.75 19.61 -8.05
CA TYR A 373 5.17 18.50 -7.19
C TYR A 373 6.69 18.46 -6.99
N ASP A 374 7.12 17.94 -5.84
CA ASP A 374 8.54 17.66 -5.55
C ASP A 374 9.06 16.47 -6.36
N ALA A 375 8.18 15.55 -6.76
CA ALA A 375 8.45 14.50 -7.74
C ALA A 375 7.15 14.09 -8.46
N VAL A 376 7.28 13.58 -9.68
CA VAL A 376 6.16 13.08 -10.48
C VAL A 376 6.39 11.64 -10.88
N ILE A 377 5.38 10.80 -10.73
CA ILE A 377 5.41 9.39 -11.11
C ILE A 377 4.42 9.17 -12.27
N ASP A 378 4.94 8.80 -13.44
CA ASP A 378 4.15 8.61 -14.66
C ASP A 378 3.50 7.20 -14.71
N PHE A 379 2.58 6.96 -13.78
CA PHE A 379 1.81 5.71 -13.70
C PHE A 379 1.00 5.42 -14.98
N ASP A 380 0.58 6.46 -15.72
CA ASP A 380 -0.05 6.28 -17.02
C ASP A 380 0.89 5.60 -18.00
N LYS A 381 2.11 6.12 -18.15
CA LYS A 381 3.12 5.51 -19.02
C LYS A 381 3.48 4.09 -18.60
N PHE A 382 3.45 3.77 -17.31
CA PHE A 382 3.76 2.42 -16.84
C PHE A 382 2.70 1.41 -17.28
N LEU A 383 1.43 1.79 -17.27
CA LEU A 383 0.34 0.85 -17.51
C LEU A 383 -0.29 0.90 -18.89
N ARG A 384 -0.17 2.01 -19.62
CA ARG A 384 -0.84 2.18 -20.91
C ARG A 384 -0.28 1.27 -22.00
N ASP A 385 -1.15 0.89 -22.93
CA ASP A 385 -0.75 0.18 -24.14
C ASP A 385 0.11 1.12 -25.01
N PRO A 386 1.31 0.71 -25.45
CA PRO A 386 2.18 1.57 -26.25
C PRO A 386 1.64 1.85 -27.66
N SER A 387 0.78 0.98 -28.19
CA SER A 387 0.11 1.15 -29.49
C SER A 387 -1.18 1.95 -29.37
N THR A 388 -1.87 1.86 -28.23
CA THR A 388 -3.11 2.58 -27.95
C THR A 388 -3.07 3.24 -26.56
N PRO A 389 -2.37 4.39 -26.39
CA PRO A 389 -2.08 4.98 -25.08
C PRO A 389 -3.28 5.41 -24.22
N SER A 390 -4.49 5.42 -24.78
CA SER A 390 -5.72 5.68 -24.03
C SER A 390 -6.27 4.45 -23.30
N GLN A 391 -5.70 3.26 -23.54
CA GLN A 391 -6.08 1.98 -22.93
C GLN A 391 -4.96 1.41 -22.05
N LEU A 392 -5.32 0.59 -21.07
CA LEU A 392 -4.35 -0.22 -20.33
C LEU A 392 -3.75 -1.30 -21.23
N ALA A 393 -2.46 -1.59 -21.07
CA ALA A 393 -1.82 -2.70 -21.74
C ALA A 393 -2.48 -4.03 -21.33
N GLN A 394 -2.64 -4.93 -22.29
CA GLN A 394 -3.35 -6.21 -22.12
C GLN A 394 -2.76 -7.13 -21.03
N GLN A 395 -1.50 -6.95 -20.62
CA GLN A 395 -0.94 -7.74 -19.51
C GLN A 395 -1.26 -7.14 -18.12
N TYR A 396 -1.66 -5.87 -18.06
CA TYR A 396 -1.88 -5.13 -16.81
C TYR A 396 -3.35 -4.87 -16.51
N HIS A 397 -4.26 -5.02 -17.47
CA HIS A 397 -5.69 -4.78 -17.25
C HIS A 397 -6.37 -5.89 -16.41
N GLY A 398 -7.31 -5.50 -15.55
CA GLY A 398 -8.16 -6.40 -14.75
C GLY A 398 -9.42 -6.90 -15.47
N GLY A 399 -9.56 -6.61 -16.76
CA GLY A 399 -10.72 -7.02 -17.58
C GLY A 399 -11.80 -5.95 -17.77
N ASP A 400 -11.78 -4.85 -17.00
CA ASP A 400 -12.74 -3.75 -17.11
C ASP A 400 -12.17 -2.47 -17.77
N TYR A 401 -10.92 -2.52 -18.23
CA TYR A 401 -10.20 -1.41 -18.87
C TYR A 401 -9.99 -0.16 -17.98
N LEU A 402 -10.21 -0.26 -16.67
CA LEU A 402 -9.99 0.82 -15.71
C LEU A 402 -9.02 0.39 -14.60
N HIS A 403 -9.22 -0.80 -14.05
CA HIS A 403 -8.45 -1.28 -12.92
C HIS A 403 -7.28 -2.17 -13.36
N PRO A 404 -6.09 -2.01 -12.76
CA PRO A 404 -5.00 -2.96 -12.95
C PRO A 404 -5.32 -4.33 -12.34
N ASN A 405 -4.76 -5.39 -12.93
CA ASN A 405 -4.64 -6.69 -12.27
C ASN A 405 -3.38 -6.71 -11.37
N VAL A 406 -3.14 -7.83 -10.68
CA VAL A 406 -1.96 -8.03 -9.83
C VAL A 406 -0.63 -7.79 -10.56
N ALA A 407 -0.50 -8.18 -11.82
CA ALA A 407 0.71 -7.92 -12.61
C ALA A 407 0.90 -6.42 -12.90
N GLY A 408 -0.19 -5.69 -13.16
CA GLY A 408 -0.18 -4.23 -13.27
C GLY A 408 0.23 -3.55 -11.96
N TYR A 409 -0.29 -4.02 -10.83
CA TYR A 409 0.12 -3.51 -9.52
C TYR A 409 1.58 -3.79 -9.18
N GLN A 410 2.08 -4.98 -9.51
CA GLN A 410 3.50 -5.29 -9.39
C GLN A 410 4.34 -4.35 -10.27
N HIS A 411 3.89 -4.08 -11.50
CA HIS A 411 4.61 -3.19 -12.40
C HIS A 411 4.67 -1.75 -11.88
N LEU A 412 3.57 -1.23 -11.31
CA LEU A 412 3.58 0.08 -10.64
C LEU A 412 4.62 0.13 -9.51
N ALA A 413 4.64 -0.89 -8.66
CA ALA A 413 5.59 -0.97 -7.55
C ALA A 413 7.04 -1.09 -8.03
N ASP A 414 7.31 -1.86 -9.07
CA ASP A 414 8.65 -2.06 -9.64
C ASP A 414 9.20 -0.79 -10.30
N MET A 415 8.32 -0.02 -10.97
CA MET A 415 8.69 1.20 -11.69
C MET A 415 8.70 2.45 -10.81
N PHE A 416 8.18 2.38 -9.58
CA PHE A 416 8.19 3.50 -8.64
C PHE A 416 9.63 3.98 -8.38
N PRO A 417 9.98 5.25 -8.57
CA PRO A 417 11.34 5.73 -8.35
C PRO A 417 11.61 5.84 -6.83
N LEU A 418 12.53 5.03 -6.28
CA LEU A 418 12.80 5.01 -4.84
C LEU A 418 13.70 6.18 -4.40
N GLU A 419 14.47 6.73 -5.33
CA GLU A 419 15.39 7.84 -5.10
C GLU A 419 14.68 9.14 -4.72
N ILE A 420 13.36 9.26 -4.97
CA ILE A 420 12.56 10.44 -4.61
C ILE A 420 12.44 10.63 -3.09
N PHE A 421 12.71 9.57 -2.31
CA PHE A 421 12.73 9.65 -0.85
C PHE A 421 14.03 10.26 -0.30
N ASN A 422 15.05 10.43 -1.13
CA ASN A 422 16.30 11.07 -0.70
C ASN A 422 16.06 12.57 -0.46
N ASP A 423 16.65 13.10 0.63
CA ASP A 423 16.59 14.53 0.95
C ASP A 423 17.57 15.39 0.14
N SER A 424 18.36 14.77 -0.74
CA SER A 424 19.14 15.50 -1.74
C SER A 424 18.21 15.95 -2.87
N PRO A 425 18.25 17.22 -3.31
CA PRO A 425 17.49 17.64 -4.47
C PRO A 425 17.84 16.74 -5.67
N PRO A 426 16.88 16.36 -6.52
CA PRO A 426 17.21 15.69 -7.76
C PRO A 426 18.18 16.59 -8.53
N VAL A 427 19.37 16.05 -8.84
CA VAL A 427 20.29 16.73 -9.75
C VAL A 427 19.51 16.91 -11.06
N PRO A 428 19.36 18.12 -11.60
CA PRO A 428 18.77 18.30 -12.91
C PRO A 428 19.59 17.49 -13.91
N THR A 429 18.99 16.46 -14.51
CA THR A 429 19.55 15.83 -15.69
C THR A 429 19.51 16.87 -16.81
N THR A 430 20.56 17.68 -16.88
CA THR A 430 20.82 18.56 -18.01
C THR A 430 21.02 17.66 -19.24
N PRO A 431 20.42 17.95 -20.40
CA PRO A 431 20.76 17.27 -21.64
C PRO A 431 22.27 17.40 -21.87
N GLY A 432 22.97 16.28 -21.81
CA GLY A 432 24.43 16.23 -21.81
C GLY A 432 25.02 17.00 -22.99
N THR A 433 25.79 18.04 -22.64
CA THR A 433 26.73 18.72 -23.51
C THR A 433 27.81 17.73 -23.94
N THR A 434 28.17 17.78 -25.21
CA THR A 434 29.17 16.95 -25.87
C THR A 434 30.53 17.00 -25.16
N LEU A 435 31.08 15.84 -24.82
CA LEU A 435 32.46 15.70 -24.35
C LEU A 435 33.45 16.02 -25.49
N PRO A 436 34.64 16.59 -25.19
CA PRO A 436 35.65 16.92 -26.18
C PRO A 436 36.28 15.65 -26.81
N PRO A 437 36.84 15.77 -28.03
CA PRO A 437 37.24 14.62 -28.84
C PRO A 437 38.44 13.88 -28.24
N VAL A 438 38.24 12.60 -27.94
CA VAL A 438 39.33 11.65 -27.66
C VAL A 438 40.01 11.32 -28.97
N THR A 439 41.33 11.48 -29.01
CA THR A 439 42.18 11.16 -30.15
C THR A 439 42.16 9.65 -30.41
N VAL A 440 41.60 9.25 -31.55
CA VAL A 440 41.46 7.84 -31.95
C VAL A 440 42.77 7.39 -32.61
N VAL A 441 43.42 6.37 -32.02
CA VAL A 441 44.47 5.57 -32.68
C VAL A 441 43.79 4.65 -33.71
N PRO A 442 44.27 4.56 -34.97
CA PRO A 442 43.61 3.75 -35.98
C PRO A 442 43.82 2.24 -35.73
N PRO A 443 42.79 1.40 -35.95
CA PRO A 443 42.90 -0.04 -35.79
C PRO A 443 43.63 -0.70 -36.98
N PRO A 444 44.23 -1.88 -36.78
CA PRO A 444 44.84 -2.66 -37.87
C PRO A 444 43.77 -3.22 -38.83
N PRO A 445 44.16 -3.58 -40.07
CA PRO A 445 43.22 -4.02 -41.11
C PRO A 445 42.56 -5.36 -40.75
N PRO A 446 41.33 -5.61 -41.27
CA PRO A 446 40.50 -6.73 -40.84
C PRO A 446 41.00 -8.07 -41.37
N SER A 447 41.10 -9.06 -40.47
CA SER A 447 41.18 -10.47 -40.81
C SER A 447 39.77 -10.98 -41.12
N THR A 448 39.59 -11.50 -42.33
CA THR A 448 38.38 -12.21 -42.75
C THR A 448 38.28 -13.55 -42.03
N THR A 449 37.40 -13.63 -41.04
CA THR A 449 36.90 -14.90 -40.48
C THR A 449 35.43 -15.04 -40.81
N THR A 450 35.12 -16.06 -41.59
CA THR A 450 33.78 -16.52 -41.94
C THR A 450 33.01 -16.87 -40.66
N THR A 451 32.05 -16.04 -40.26
CA THR A 451 31.16 -16.35 -39.13
C THR A 451 30.02 -17.23 -39.60
N THR A 452 30.05 -18.48 -39.15
CA THR A 452 28.90 -19.38 -39.05
C THR A 452 27.72 -18.68 -38.37
N ALA A 453 26.51 -18.86 -38.92
CA ALA A 453 25.27 -18.35 -38.36
C ALA A 453 25.16 -18.63 -36.85
N SER A 454 24.81 -17.62 -36.07
CA SER A 454 24.53 -17.76 -34.64
C SER A 454 23.35 -18.72 -34.46
N GLY A 455 23.51 -19.75 -33.62
CA GLY A 455 22.42 -20.65 -33.24
C GLY A 455 21.24 -19.88 -32.61
N PRO A 456 20.04 -20.50 -32.56
CA PRO A 456 18.86 -19.86 -31.99
C PRO A 456 19.13 -19.43 -30.54
N THR A 457 18.68 -18.24 -30.17
CA THR A 457 18.72 -17.69 -28.81
C THR A 457 17.34 -17.75 -28.16
N GLN A 458 17.27 -17.95 -26.85
CA GLN A 458 16.03 -17.83 -26.08
C GLN A 458 15.70 -16.36 -25.77
N THR A 459 14.42 -16.00 -25.87
CA THR A 459 13.82 -14.79 -25.30
C THR A 459 13.91 -14.73 -23.77
N ARG A 460 13.72 -13.54 -23.21
CA ARG A 460 13.60 -13.33 -21.75
C ARG A 460 12.57 -14.28 -21.16
N TYR A 461 12.89 -14.88 -20.02
CA TYR A 461 12.11 -15.87 -19.29
C TYR A 461 11.96 -17.25 -19.94
N GLY A 462 12.51 -17.48 -21.12
CA GLY A 462 12.55 -18.84 -21.66
C GLY A 462 13.57 -19.72 -20.95
N GLN A 463 13.30 -21.02 -20.95
CA GLN A 463 14.23 -22.01 -20.42
C GLN A 463 15.50 -22.04 -21.28
N CYS A 464 16.66 -21.96 -20.65
CA CYS A 464 17.97 -21.95 -21.31
C CYS A 464 18.91 -23.06 -20.81
N GLY A 465 18.42 -23.89 -19.88
CA GLY A 465 19.20 -24.98 -19.29
C GLY A 465 18.35 -25.86 -18.38
N GLY A 466 19.00 -26.86 -17.79
CA GLY A 466 18.36 -27.92 -17.00
C GLY A 466 18.61 -29.32 -17.56
N GLN A 467 18.66 -30.33 -16.69
CA GLN A 467 18.76 -31.73 -17.09
C GLN A 467 17.62 -32.10 -18.05
N GLY A 468 17.97 -32.66 -19.21
CA GLY A 468 17.01 -33.04 -20.25
C GLY A 468 16.56 -31.93 -21.21
N TYR A 469 17.01 -30.68 -21.02
CA TYR A 469 16.66 -29.58 -21.93
C TYR A 469 17.48 -29.60 -23.23
N ASN A 470 16.80 -29.67 -24.38
CA ASN A 470 17.39 -29.74 -25.72
C ASN A 470 17.23 -28.45 -26.56
N GLY A 471 16.68 -27.38 -25.99
CA GLY A 471 16.44 -26.13 -26.71
C GLY A 471 17.60 -25.12 -26.66
N PRO A 472 17.39 -23.88 -27.14
CA PRO A 472 18.37 -22.80 -27.12
C PRO A 472 18.95 -22.55 -25.72
N LYS A 473 20.28 -22.64 -25.59
CA LYS A 473 21.00 -22.40 -24.33
C LYS A 473 21.54 -20.97 -24.18
N ALA A 474 21.63 -20.24 -25.29
CA ALA A 474 22.04 -18.84 -25.30
C ALA A 474 20.81 -17.94 -25.14
N CYS A 475 20.90 -16.92 -24.30
CA CYS A 475 19.83 -15.92 -24.14
C CYS A 475 20.04 -14.76 -25.12
N ALA A 476 18.94 -14.19 -25.61
CA ALA A 476 18.98 -12.97 -26.39
C ALA A 476 19.52 -11.83 -25.52
N SER A 477 20.39 -10.99 -26.07
CA SER A 477 20.91 -9.82 -25.37
C SER A 477 19.75 -8.92 -24.90
N PRO A 478 19.76 -8.38 -23.66
CA PRO A 478 20.86 -8.36 -22.69
C PRO A 478 20.85 -9.49 -21.65
N TYR A 479 20.02 -10.52 -21.81
CA TYR A 479 19.72 -11.50 -20.77
C TYR A 479 20.81 -12.56 -20.61
N THR A 480 20.90 -13.16 -19.43
CA THR A 480 21.85 -14.25 -19.12
C THR A 480 21.12 -15.48 -18.60
N CYS A 481 21.63 -16.67 -18.90
CA CYS A 481 21.02 -17.91 -18.45
C CYS A 481 21.33 -18.15 -16.96
N GLN A 482 20.32 -18.04 -16.10
CA GLN A 482 20.42 -18.21 -14.65
C GLN A 482 19.89 -19.59 -14.25
N VAL A 483 20.68 -20.36 -13.51
CA VAL A 483 20.29 -21.69 -13.02
C VAL A 483 19.33 -21.53 -11.83
N LEU A 484 18.13 -22.11 -11.91
CA LEU A 484 17.16 -22.12 -10.81
C LEU A 484 17.20 -23.43 -10.02
N ASN A 485 17.34 -24.55 -10.72
CA ASN A 485 17.57 -25.88 -10.14
C ASN A 485 18.18 -26.82 -11.19
N ASP A 486 18.48 -28.06 -10.78
CA ASP A 486 19.10 -29.08 -11.65
C ASP A 486 18.35 -29.32 -12.96
N TRP A 487 17.04 -29.10 -13.00
CA TRP A 487 16.16 -29.38 -14.14
C TRP A 487 15.77 -28.13 -14.91
N TYR A 488 16.11 -26.94 -14.43
CA TYR A 488 15.62 -25.69 -15.02
C TYR A 488 16.58 -24.51 -14.83
N SER A 489 16.91 -23.86 -15.94
CA SER A 489 17.61 -22.58 -16.00
C SER A 489 16.85 -21.63 -16.91
N GLN A 490 16.86 -20.33 -16.63
CA GLN A 490 16.01 -19.34 -17.29
C GLN A 490 16.79 -18.09 -17.72
N CYS A 491 16.45 -17.51 -18.87
CA CYS A 491 17.00 -16.23 -19.30
C CYS A 491 16.43 -15.07 -18.46
N LEU A 492 17.27 -14.37 -17.71
CA LEU A 492 16.90 -13.23 -16.87
C LEU A 492 17.65 -11.95 -17.21
#